data_AF-A0A4Y8CBS4-F1
#
_entry.id   AF-A0A4Y8CBS4-F1
#
_cell.length_a   1.000
_cell.length_b   1.000
_cell.length_c   1.000
_cell.angle_alpha   90.00
_cell.angle_beta   90.00
_cell.angle_gamma   90.00
#
_symmetry.space_group_name_H-M   'P 1'
#
loop_
_entity.id
_entity.type
_entity.pdbx_description
1 polymer ?
#
loop_
_entity_poly.entity_id
_entity_poly.type
_entity_poly.pdbx_seq_one_letter_code
_entity_poly.pdbx_strand_id
1 'polypeptide(L)'
;LPLMLRKKLFRTILYTAFTIVLVFLLSGPLFMNYIFRVSLDDLRVSGGLVLIIMAIKNLLFSTKIATKDFSSYQDMDDKEILRQSLIPMAFPMLVGPGTLASIIVIAEDGGLDVALGGVMIAFIFMFILFHFAATIEKIVGKLILHVFSRIAQVFIAAMGFKMIIVGLKDIFNL
;
A
#
# COMPACT_ATOMS: atom_id res chain seq x y z
N LEU A 1 -20.58 -4.29 -5.50
CA LEU A 1 -19.84 -4.85 -6.65
C LEU A 1 -20.14 -6.33 -6.81
N PRO A 2 -20.35 -6.82 -8.04
CA PRO A 2 -20.43 -8.25 -8.33
C PRO A 2 -19.11 -8.95 -7.94
N LEU A 3 -19.20 -10.21 -7.47
CA LEU A 3 -18.05 -10.98 -6.97
C LEU A 3 -16.91 -11.06 -8.01
N MET A 4 -17.24 -11.12 -9.30
CA MET A 4 -16.26 -11.16 -10.39
C MET A 4 -15.45 -9.86 -10.51
N LEU A 5 -16.10 -8.69 -10.39
CA LEU A 5 -15.42 -7.39 -10.48
C LEU A 5 -14.51 -7.16 -9.26
N ARG A 6 -14.93 -7.57 -8.06
CA ARG A 6 -14.09 -7.54 -6.85
C ARG A 6 -12.82 -8.39 -7.00
N LYS A 7 -12.96 -9.64 -7.46
CA LYS A 7 -11.80 -10.52 -7.71
C LYS A 7 -10.86 -9.94 -8.76
N LYS A 8 -11.40 -9.37 -9.84
CA LYS A 8 -10.60 -8.70 -10.90
C LYS A 8 -9.83 -7.50 -10.35
N LEU A 9 -10.49 -6.65 -9.55
CA LEU A 9 -9.87 -5.50 -8.89
C LEU A 9 -8.70 -5.92 -7.99
N PHE A 10 -8.93 -6.82 -7.03
CA PHE A 10 -7.88 -7.27 -6.10
C PHE A 10 -6.69 -7.89 -6.81
N ARG A 11 -6.95 -8.68 -7.85
CA ARG A 11 -5.88 -9.29 -8.65
C ARG A 11 -5.07 -8.24 -9.39
N THR A 12 -5.72 -7.23 -9.98
CA THR A 12 -5.01 -6.12 -10.62
C THR A 12 -4.17 -5.33 -9.61
N ILE A 13 -4.70 -5.01 -8.43
CA ILE A 13 -3.95 -4.32 -7.36
C ILE A 13 -2.71 -5.12 -6.98
N LEU A 14 -2.87 -6.42 -6.73
CA LEU A 14 -1.78 -7.30 -6.32
C LEU A 14 -0.69 -7.37 -7.40
N TYR A 15 -1.05 -7.55 -8.67
CA TYR A 15 -0.08 -7.57 -9.75
C TYR A 15 0.63 -6.22 -9.93
N THR A 16 -0.11 -5.11 -9.90
CA THR A 16 0.49 -3.77 -9.99
C THR A 16 1.47 -3.54 -8.84
N ALA A 17 1.08 -3.88 -7.61
CA ALA A 17 1.93 -3.77 -6.44
C ALA A 17 3.19 -4.64 -6.57
N PHE A 18 3.05 -5.89 -7.00
CA PHE A 18 4.16 -6.81 -7.20
C PHE A 18 5.15 -6.26 -8.22
N THR A 19 4.64 -5.77 -9.34
CA THR A 19 5.48 -5.15 -10.38
C THR A 19 6.19 -3.91 -9.86
N ILE A 20 5.53 -3.02 -9.12
CA ILE A 20 6.17 -1.82 -8.54
C ILE A 20 7.31 -2.24 -7.60
N VAL A 21 7.08 -3.21 -6.71
CA VAL A 21 8.08 -3.70 -5.76
C VAL A 21 9.27 -4.33 -6.49
N LEU A 22 9.03 -5.19 -7.48
CA LEU A 22 10.10 -5.82 -8.26
C LEU A 22 10.92 -4.80 -9.05
N VAL A 23 10.27 -3.87 -9.74
CA VAL A 23 10.97 -2.81 -10.48
C VAL A 23 11.80 -1.97 -9.52
N PHE A 24 11.25 -1.59 -8.37
CA PHE A 24 11.98 -0.81 -7.38
C PHE A 24 13.10 -1.59 -6.70
N LEU A 25 12.96 -2.90 -6.47
CA LEU A 25 14.05 -3.73 -5.96
C LEU A 25 15.25 -3.71 -6.91
N LEU A 26 15.01 -3.88 -8.21
CA LEU A 26 16.06 -3.99 -9.21
C LEU A 26 16.67 -2.63 -9.59
N SER A 27 15.86 -1.57 -9.61
CA SER A 27 16.27 -0.25 -10.10
C SER A 27 16.34 0.85 -9.04
N GLY A 28 15.74 0.64 -7.87
CA GLY A 28 15.65 1.62 -6.79
C GLY A 28 17.00 2.18 -6.37
N PRO A 29 18.02 1.34 -6.06
CA PRO A 29 19.36 1.82 -5.74
C PRO A 29 19.98 2.67 -6.85
N LEU A 30 19.72 2.35 -8.13
CA LEU A 30 20.20 3.14 -9.27
C LEU A 30 19.55 4.52 -9.31
N PHE A 31 18.22 4.58 -9.19
CA PHE A 31 17.48 5.84 -9.18
C PHE A 31 17.88 6.72 -7.98
N MET A 32 18.00 6.11 -6.81
CA MET A 32 18.36 6.81 -5.57
C MET A 32 19.77 7.38 -5.63
N ASN A 33 20.77 6.55 -5.97
CA ASN A 33 22.18 6.96 -5.88
C ASN A 33 22.65 7.82 -7.05
N TYR A 34 22.16 7.56 -8.27
CA TYR A 34 22.71 8.17 -9.48
C TYR A 34 21.82 9.23 -10.11
N ILE A 35 20.50 9.10 -10.03
CA ILE A 35 19.56 10.00 -10.73
C ILE A 35 19.08 11.10 -9.80
N PHE A 36 18.47 10.72 -8.68
CA PHE A 36 17.84 11.67 -7.75
C PHE A 36 18.75 12.11 -6.60
N ARG A 37 19.82 11.34 -6.33
CA ARG A 37 20.76 11.57 -5.21
C ARG A 37 20.02 11.71 -3.87
N VAL A 38 19.13 10.76 -3.60
CA VAL A 38 18.32 10.69 -2.37
C VAL A 38 18.72 9.47 -1.56
N SER A 39 18.74 9.63 -0.23
CA SER A 39 19.03 8.56 0.72
C SER A 39 17.78 7.71 1.03
N LEU A 40 18.00 6.56 1.70
CA LEU A 40 16.89 5.76 2.22
C LEU A 40 16.07 6.54 3.26
N ASP A 41 16.70 7.42 4.01
CA ASP A 41 16.03 8.21 5.04
C ASP A 41 15.17 9.32 4.44
N ASP A 42 15.60 9.94 3.33
CA ASP A 42 14.77 10.86 2.55
C ASP A 42 13.49 10.19 2.05
N LEU A 43 13.62 8.93 1.58
CA LEU A 43 12.48 8.11 1.16
C LEU A 43 11.57 7.75 2.34
N ARG A 44 12.13 7.47 3.53
CA ARG A 44 11.35 7.22 4.75
C ARG A 44 10.56 8.45 5.17
N VAL A 45 11.18 9.64 5.18
CA VAL A 45 10.50 10.90 5.56
C VAL A 45 9.39 11.23 4.57
N SER A 46 9.72 11.26 3.27
CA SER A 46 8.75 11.52 2.20
C SER A 46 7.60 10.51 2.25
N GLY A 47 7.96 9.27 2.54
CA GLY A 47 7.01 8.20 2.61
C GLY A 47 6.06 8.24 3.81
N GLY A 48 6.60 8.61 4.96
CA GLY A 48 5.80 8.84 6.16
C GLY A 48 4.78 9.95 5.95
N LEU A 49 5.14 11.04 5.25
CA LEU A 49 4.21 12.10 4.87
C LEU A 49 3.07 11.57 3.99
N VAL A 50 3.40 10.78 2.97
CA VAL A 50 2.39 10.16 2.09
C VAL A 50 1.42 9.26 2.87
N LEU A 51 1.93 8.43 3.80
CA LEU A 51 1.10 7.57 4.65
C LEU A 51 0.17 8.38 5.56
N ILE A 52 0.67 9.45 6.18
CA ILE A 52 -0.16 10.35 7.01
C ILE A 52 -1.26 10.97 6.17
N ILE A 53 -0.93 11.53 5.00
CA ILE A 53 -1.91 12.17 4.11
C ILE A 53 -2.96 11.15 3.67
N MET A 54 -2.56 9.93 3.30
CA MET A 54 -3.51 8.89 2.90
C MET A 54 -4.38 8.43 4.06
N ALA A 55 -3.81 8.23 5.25
CA ALA A 55 -4.57 7.85 6.44
C ALA A 55 -5.60 8.91 6.83
N ILE A 56 -5.20 10.18 6.87
CA ILE A 56 -6.11 11.31 7.14
C ILE A 56 -7.17 11.39 6.04
N LYS A 57 -6.77 11.28 4.77
CA LYS A 57 -7.70 11.31 3.64
C LYS A 57 -8.74 10.19 3.78
N ASN A 58 -8.33 8.98 4.12
CA ASN A 58 -9.24 7.85 4.31
C ASN A 58 -10.10 8.03 5.57
N LEU A 59 -9.57 8.60 6.66
CA LEU A 59 -10.36 8.87 7.86
C LEU A 59 -11.41 9.97 7.65
N LEU A 60 -11.10 11.01 6.88
CA LEU A 60 -12.01 12.16 6.69
C LEU A 60 -12.94 11.98 5.49
N PHE A 61 -12.46 11.36 4.41
CA PHE A 61 -13.19 11.29 3.14
C PHE A 61 -13.70 9.88 2.78
N SER A 62 -13.41 8.82 3.54
CA SER A 62 -13.95 7.48 3.27
C SER A 62 -15.48 7.42 3.35
N THR A 63 -16.13 8.37 4.02
CA THR A 63 -17.59 8.50 4.00
C THR A 63 -18.10 8.76 2.58
N LYS A 64 -17.36 9.47 1.71
CA LYS A 64 -17.82 9.74 0.33
C LYS A 64 -17.88 8.51 -0.58
N ILE A 65 -17.20 7.42 -0.24
CA ILE A 65 -17.29 6.13 -0.97
C ILE A 65 -18.45 5.29 -0.43
N ALA A 66 -18.80 5.44 0.86
CA ALA A 66 -19.94 4.78 1.47
C ALA A 66 -21.28 5.51 1.23
N THR A 67 -21.25 6.84 0.99
CA THR A 67 -22.42 7.70 0.76
C THR A 67 -22.60 8.11 -0.71
N LYS A 68 -21.76 7.62 -1.64
CA LYS A 68 -22.19 7.57 -3.03
C LYS A 68 -23.13 6.37 -3.14
N ASP A 69 -24.41 6.67 -3.00
CA ASP A 69 -25.49 5.80 -3.39
C ASP A 69 -25.12 5.00 -4.65
N PHE A 70 -25.57 3.76 -4.64
CA PHE A 70 -25.43 2.76 -5.70
C PHE A 70 -25.81 3.27 -7.11
N SER A 71 -26.37 4.48 -7.22
CA SER A 71 -26.67 5.24 -8.43
C SER A 71 -25.44 5.77 -9.18
N SER A 72 -24.32 6.11 -8.50
CA SER A 72 -23.16 6.70 -9.20
C SER A 72 -22.22 5.67 -9.85
N TYR A 73 -22.47 4.37 -9.66
CA TYR A 73 -21.72 3.29 -10.31
C TYR A 73 -22.43 2.71 -11.54
N GLN A 74 -23.63 3.20 -11.87
CA GLN A 74 -24.35 2.78 -13.09
C GLN A 74 -23.82 3.45 -14.36
N ASP A 75 -23.23 4.65 -14.25
CA ASP A 75 -22.72 5.43 -15.39
C ASP A 75 -21.18 5.50 -15.50
N MET A 76 -20.45 4.84 -14.59
CA MET A 76 -18.98 4.82 -14.65
C MET A 76 -18.51 3.57 -15.37
N ASP A 77 -17.69 3.74 -16.42
CA ASP A 77 -17.03 2.63 -17.11
C ASP A 77 -16.23 1.80 -16.10
N ASP A 78 -16.17 0.48 -16.29
CA ASP A 78 -15.42 -0.44 -15.42
C ASP A 78 -13.97 0.05 -15.23
N LYS A 79 -13.41 0.69 -16.26
CA LYS A 79 -12.07 1.29 -16.27
C LYS A 79 -11.91 2.48 -15.33
N GLU A 80 -12.96 3.25 -15.11
CA GLU A 80 -12.94 4.45 -14.28
C GLU A 80 -13.06 4.10 -12.79
N ILE A 81 -13.89 3.10 -12.47
CA ILE A 81 -13.98 2.46 -11.15
C ILE A 81 -12.64 1.80 -10.79
N LEU A 82 -12.04 1.09 -11.76
CA LEU A 82 -10.68 0.56 -11.67
C LEU A 82 -9.72 1.71 -11.36
N ARG A 83 -9.64 2.78 -12.15
CA ARG A 83 -8.65 3.86 -11.91
C ARG A 83 -8.80 4.56 -10.56
N GLN A 84 -10.00 4.95 -10.15
CA GLN A 84 -10.19 5.70 -8.89
C GLN A 84 -9.90 4.84 -7.64
N SER A 85 -10.16 3.53 -7.71
CA SER A 85 -9.99 2.62 -6.58
C SER A 85 -8.61 1.96 -6.58
N LEU A 86 -8.09 1.56 -7.75
CA LEU A 86 -6.82 0.83 -7.90
C LEU A 86 -5.60 1.67 -7.51
N ILE A 87 -5.54 2.93 -7.97
CA ILE A 87 -4.32 3.73 -7.89
C ILE A 87 -3.86 3.91 -6.44
N PRO A 88 -4.67 4.44 -5.50
CA PRO A 88 -4.23 4.59 -4.12
C PRO A 88 -4.06 3.24 -3.41
N MET A 89 -4.84 2.21 -3.77
CA MET A 89 -4.76 0.90 -3.14
C MET A 89 -3.45 0.17 -3.46
N ALA A 90 -2.96 0.22 -4.70
CA ALA A 90 -1.70 -0.41 -5.07
C ALA A 90 -0.49 0.36 -4.54
N PHE A 91 -0.45 1.69 -4.74
CA PHE A 91 0.57 2.58 -4.21
C PHE A 91 -0.09 3.90 -3.79
N PRO A 92 0.08 4.37 -2.55
CA PRO A 92 1.06 3.95 -1.54
C PRO A 92 0.51 2.98 -0.49
N MET A 93 -0.74 2.49 -0.62
CA MET A 93 -1.35 1.70 0.47
C MET A 93 -0.80 0.27 0.57
N LEU A 94 -0.73 -0.49 -0.52
CA LEU A 94 -0.16 -1.86 -0.51
C LEU A 94 1.37 -1.80 -0.61
N VAL A 95 1.88 -1.04 -1.58
CA VAL A 95 3.30 -0.77 -1.75
C VAL A 95 3.57 0.59 -1.15
N GLY A 96 3.88 0.58 0.13
CA GLY A 96 4.28 1.79 0.82
C GLY A 96 5.76 2.10 0.60
N PRO A 97 6.16 3.36 0.80
CA PRO A 97 7.56 3.75 0.88
C PRO A 97 8.30 3.02 2.02
N GLY A 98 7.59 2.59 3.07
CA GLY A 98 8.13 1.68 4.09
C GLY A 98 8.44 0.29 3.53
N THR A 99 7.56 -0.26 2.70
CA THR A 99 7.82 -1.52 1.97
C THR A 99 9.03 -1.40 1.05
N LEU A 100 9.13 -0.27 0.34
CA LEU A 100 10.25 0.04 -0.57
C LEU A 100 11.58 0.24 0.18
N ALA A 101 11.56 0.85 1.37
CA ALA A 101 12.76 0.96 2.20
C ALA A 101 13.17 -0.39 2.77
N SER A 102 12.22 -1.16 3.32
CA SER A 102 12.50 -2.47 3.93
C SER A 102 13.09 -3.45 2.92
N ILE A 103 12.59 -3.48 1.69
CA ILE A 103 13.10 -4.40 0.67
C ILE A 103 14.52 -4.04 0.23
N ILE A 104 14.88 -2.74 0.18
CA ILE A 104 16.26 -2.34 -0.11
C ILE A 104 17.17 -2.78 1.04
N VAL A 105 16.79 -2.55 2.29
CA VAL A 105 17.60 -2.97 3.45
C VAL A 105 17.80 -4.49 3.46
N ILE A 106 16.74 -5.26 3.20
CA ILE A 106 16.85 -6.73 3.11
C ILE A 106 17.76 -7.15 1.95
N ALA A 107 17.73 -6.44 0.82
CA ALA A 107 18.58 -6.74 -0.32
C ALA A 107 20.06 -6.39 -0.06
N GLU A 108 20.31 -5.34 0.72
CA GLU A 108 21.66 -4.90 1.11
C GLU A 108 22.27 -5.83 2.17
N ASP A 109 21.50 -6.22 3.19
CA ASP A 109 21.97 -7.10 4.27
C ASP A 109 22.02 -8.58 3.87
N GLY A 110 20.97 -9.06 3.18
CA GLY A 110 20.75 -10.48 2.90
C GLY A 110 21.00 -10.89 1.44
N GLY A 111 21.26 -9.93 0.56
CA GLY A 111 21.38 -10.16 -0.88
C GLY A 111 20.03 -10.19 -1.60
N LEU A 112 20.10 -10.08 -2.93
CA LEU A 112 18.92 -9.98 -3.81
C LEU A 112 18.00 -11.20 -3.70
N ASP A 113 18.56 -12.40 -3.56
CA ASP A 113 17.79 -13.65 -3.50
C ASP A 113 16.91 -13.72 -2.25
N VAL A 114 17.42 -13.24 -1.10
CA VAL A 114 16.67 -13.18 0.15
C VAL A 114 15.55 -12.14 0.06
N ALA A 115 15.83 -10.97 -0.52
CA ALA A 115 14.82 -9.94 -0.76
C ALA A 115 13.71 -10.44 -1.69
N LEU A 116 14.06 -11.09 -2.81
CA LEU A 116 13.11 -11.72 -3.73
C LEU A 116 12.27 -12.79 -3.02
N GLY A 117 12.90 -13.67 -2.23
CA GLY A 117 12.19 -14.66 -1.42
C GLY A 117 11.18 -14.03 -0.47
N GLY A 118 11.58 -12.96 0.24
CA GLY A 118 10.71 -12.19 1.12
C GLY A 118 9.51 -11.57 0.41
N VAL A 119 9.72 -10.96 -0.76
CA VAL A 119 8.63 -10.45 -1.61
C VAL A 119 7.70 -11.58 -2.01
N MET A 120 8.22 -12.69 -2.52
CA MET A 120 7.40 -13.81 -2.97
C MET A 120 6.52 -14.34 -1.83
N ILE A 121 7.08 -14.53 -0.64
CA ILE A 121 6.33 -14.97 0.54
C ILE A 121 5.23 -13.95 0.91
N ALA A 122 5.56 -12.66 0.95
CA ALA A 122 4.59 -11.62 1.28
C ALA A 122 3.43 -11.55 0.26
N PHE A 123 3.73 -11.67 -1.02
CA PHE A 123 2.71 -11.65 -2.08
C PHE A 123 1.88 -12.93 -2.14
N ILE A 124 2.45 -14.10 -1.85
CA ILE A 124 1.71 -15.34 -1.66
C ILE A 124 0.74 -15.21 -0.49
N PHE A 125 1.20 -14.67 0.64
CA PHE A 125 0.36 -14.42 1.80
C PHE A 125 -0.81 -13.46 1.48
N MET A 126 -0.52 -12.35 0.79
CA MET A 126 -1.55 -11.42 0.32
C MET A 126 -2.54 -12.07 -0.65
N PHE A 127 -2.06 -12.92 -1.56
CA PHE A 127 -2.90 -13.67 -2.50
C PHE A 127 -3.88 -14.58 -1.77
N ILE A 128 -3.41 -15.34 -0.77
CA ILE A 128 -4.24 -16.19 0.07
C ILE A 128 -5.28 -15.35 0.81
N LEU A 129 -4.87 -14.24 1.43
CA LEU A 129 -5.77 -13.35 2.17
C LEU A 129 -6.88 -12.80 1.27
N PHE A 130 -6.55 -12.38 0.05
CA PHE A 130 -7.53 -11.90 -0.92
C PHE A 130 -8.45 -13.01 -1.44
N HIS A 131 -7.94 -14.24 -1.58
CA HIS A 131 -8.78 -15.39 -1.93
C HIS A 131 -9.87 -15.62 -0.88
N PHE A 132 -9.52 -15.51 0.40
CA PHE A 132 -10.45 -15.71 1.51
C PHE A 132 -11.21 -14.43 1.93
N ALA A 133 -10.93 -13.27 1.33
CA ALA A 133 -11.54 -11.99 1.72
C ALA A 133 -13.08 -12.02 1.72
N ALA A 134 -13.70 -12.70 0.76
CA ALA A 134 -15.17 -12.82 0.71
C ALA A 134 -15.72 -13.69 1.86
N THR A 135 -14.99 -14.71 2.28
CA THR A 135 -15.35 -15.58 3.41
C THR A 135 -15.13 -14.83 4.73
N ILE A 136 -14.02 -14.10 4.85
CA ILE A 136 -13.73 -13.23 6.00
C ILE A 136 -14.84 -12.19 6.18
N GLU A 137 -15.29 -11.53 5.11
CA GLU A 137 -16.40 -10.56 5.17
C GLU A 137 -17.71 -11.19 5.65
N LYS A 138 -18.01 -12.43 5.24
CA LYS A 138 -19.21 -13.13 5.69
C LYS A 138 -19.15 -13.53 7.17
N ILE A 139 -18.00 -13.95 7.66
CA ILE A 139 -17.82 -14.39 9.05
C ILE A 139 -17.74 -13.20 10.00
N VAL A 140 -16.91 -12.21 9.66
CA VAL A 140 -16.63 -11.03 10.51
C VAL A 140 -17.75 -10.00 10.42
N GLY A 141 -18.42 -9.90 9.27
CA GLY A 141 -19.46 -8.91 9.04
C GLY A 141 -18.91 -7.53 8.66
N LYS A 142 -19.70 -6.81 7.85
CA LYS A 142 -19.31 -5.53 7.24
C LYS A 142 -19.04 -4.43 8.26
N LEU A 143 -19.82 -4.36 9.34
CA LEU A 143 -19.68 -3.33 10.37
C LEU A 143 -18.33 -3.46 11.10
N ILE A 144 -17.99 -4.68 11.50
CA ILE A 144 -16.73 -4.95 12.21
C ILE A 144 -15.54 -4.65 11.28
N LEU A 145 -15.58 -5.11 10.03
CA LEU A 145 -14.54 -4.78 9.04
C LEU A 145 -14.41 -3.26 8.81
N HIS A 146 -15.52 -2.53 8.82
CA HIS A 146 -15.48 -1.07 8.70
C HIS A 146 -14.75 -0.45 9.90
N VAL A 147 -15.09 -0.84 11.13
CA VAL A 147 -14.40 -0.35 12.34
C VAL A 147 -12.92 -0.72 12.33
N PHE A 148 -12.57 -1.95 11.99
CA PHE A 148 -11.18 -2.38 11.87
C PHE A 148 -10.41 -1.57 10.82
N SER A 149 -11.02 -1.29 9.67
CA SER A 149 -10.42 -0.44 8.64
C SER A 149 -10.14 0.96 9.17
N ARG A 150 -11.06 1.56 9.95
CA ARG A 150 -10.84 2.87 10.60
C ARG A 150 -9.68 2.83 11.57
N ILE A 151 -9.60 1.81 12.42
CA ILE A 151 -8.52 1.62 13.37
C ILE A 151 -7.17 1.44 12.64
N ALA A 152 -7.14 0.65 11.55
CA ALA A 152 -5.95 0.48 10.73
C ALA A 152 -5.44 1.81 10.16
N GLN A 153 -6.32 2.72 9.74
CA GLN A 153 -5.88 4.05 9.28
C GLN A 153 -5.20 4.86 10.38
N VAL A 154 -5.67 4.77 11.63
CA VAL A 154 -5.00 5.43 12.77
C VAL A 154 -3.59 4.88 12.96
N PHE A 155 -3.41 3.56 12.86
CA PHE A 155 -2.08 2.94 12.91
C PHE A 155 -1.19 3.33 11.72
N ILE A 156 -1.73 3.42 10.50
CA ILE A 156 -0.98 3.87 9.33
C ILE A 156 -0.49 5.31 9.51
N ALA A 157 -1.33 6.20 10.07
CA ALA A 157 -0.92 7.57 10.40
C ALA A 157 0.22 7.57 11.43
N ALA A 158 0.09 6.78 12.50
CA ALA A 158 1.13 6.64 13.53
C ALA A 158 2.44 6.08 12.96
N MET A 159 2.38 5.09 12.07
CA MET A 159 3.55 4.58 11.36
C MET A 159 4.19 5.65 10.48
N GLY A 160 3.40 6.48 9.82
CA GLY A 160 3.92 7.61 9.04
C GLY A 160 4.68 8.62 9.91
N PHE A 161 4.15 8.98 11.09
CA PHE A 161 4.88 9.81 12.05
C PHE A 161 6.17 9.15 12.52
N LYS A 162 6.14 7.85 12.84
CA LYS A 162 7.33 7.09 13.22
C LYS A 162 8.38 7.12 12.12
N MET A 163 8.00 6.91 10.86
CA MET A 163 8.92 6.94 9.72
C MET A 163 9.58 8.31 9.54
N ILE A 164 8.83 9.40 9.71
CA ILE A 164 9.38 10.76 9.67
C ILE A 164 10.37 10.96 10.82
N ILE A 165 10.00 10.59 12.05
CA ILE A 165 10.87 10.79 13.22
C ILE A 165 12.17 9.99 13.07
N VAL A 166 12.08 8.72 12.67
CA VAL A 166 13.26 7.87 12.45
C VAL A 166 14.12 8.43 11.32
N GLY A 167 13.53 8.74 10.16
CA GLY A 167 14.30 9.29 9.05
C GLY A 167 14.96 10.64 9.38
N LEU A 168 14.28 11.54 10.10
CA LEU A 168 14.89 12.80 10.54
C LEU A 168 16.03 12.58 11.55
N LYS A 169 15.88 11.64 12.48
CA LYS A 169 16.96 11.29 13.42
C LYS A 169 18.19 10.77 12.68
N ASP A 170 17.97 9.84 11.74
CA ASP A 170 19.05 9.24 10.95
C ASP A 170 19.74 10.32 10.08
N ILE A 171 18.99 11.23 9.45
CA ILE A 171 19.54 12.35 8.64
C ILE A 171 20.36 13.32 9.49
N PHE A 172 19.87 13.71 10.66
CA PHE A 172 20.55 14.68 11.54
C PHE A 172 21.55 14.03 12.51
N ASN A 173 21.73 12.70 12.48
CA ASN A 173 22.52 11.92 13.43
C ASN A 173 22.17 12.22 14.91
N LEU A 174 20.87 12.32 15.23
CA LEU A 174 20.32 12.53 16.57
C LEU A 174 20.00 11.23 17.31
#